data_AF-A0A1Q5F7F7-F1
#
_entry.id   AF-A0A1Q5F7F7-F1
#
_cell.length_a   1.000
_cell.length_b   1.000
_cell.length_c   1.000
_cell.angle_alpha   90.00
_cell.angle_beta   90.00
_cell.angle_gamma   90.00
#
_symmetry.space_group_name_H-M   'P 1'
#
loop_
_entity.id
_entity.type
_entity.pdbx_description
1 polymer ?
#
loop_
_entity_poly.entity_id
_entity_poly.type
_entity_poly.pdbx_seq_one_letter_code
_entity_poly.pdbx_strand_id
1 'polypeptide(L)'
;MRFWWLTQESGELLAVEWLPEQRGNYGGGTHPKLWETFMIWVSPLPSARRAAARQALRAEALPALAAWIAAARNAPEGWRAARHSRSWQVGDDGSVTCLDDRCR
;
A
#
# COMPACT_ATOMS: atom_id res chain seq x y z
N MET A 1 -8.75 9.62 -6.65
CA MET A 1 -7.33 9.38 -6.35
C MET A 1 -7.10 9.78 -4.91
N ARG A 2 -6.66 8.86 -4.05
CA ARG A 2 -6.27 9.21 -2.68
C ARG A 2 -5.01 10.04 -2.79
N PHE A 3 -5.08 11.29 -2.37
CA PHE A 3 -4.01 12.23 -2.60
C PHE A 3 -2.89 12.04 -1.55
N TRP A 4 -1.77 11.54 -2.04
CA TRP A 4 -0.40 11.36 -1.55
C TRP A 4 0.10 12.25 -0.39
N TRP A 5 -0.47 13.45 -0.17
CA TRP A 5 -0.10 14.37 0.91
C TRP A 5 -0.80 14.10 2.25
N LEU A 6 -1.83 13.25 2.31
CA LEU A 6 -2.52 12.87 3.56
C LEU A 6 -1.74 11.87 4.42
N THR A 7 -0.67 11.28 3.87
CA THR A 7 0.13 10.22 4.52
C THR A 7 1.13 10.75 5.54
N GLN A 8 1.43 12.05 5.51
CA GLN A 8 2.52 12.62 6.31
C GLN A 8 2.12 12.88 7.78
N GLU A 9 0.83 13.09 8.05
CA GLU A 9 0.31 13.31 9.42
C GLU A 9 -0.36 12.06 10.03
N SER A 10 -0.64 11.04 9.21
CA SER A 10 -1.47 9.89 9.60
C SER A 10 -0.68 8.67 10.12
N GLY A 11 0.65 8.76 10.23
CA GLY A 11 1.47 7.67 10.79
C GLY A 11 1.59 6.43 9.88
N GLU A 12 1.18 6.53 8.61
CA GLU A 12 1.38 5.47 7.63
C GLU A 12 2.87 5.27 7.36
N LEU A 13 3.37 4.06 7.58
CA LEU A 13 4.75 3.67 7.35
C LEU A 13 4.94 3.11 5.93
N LEU A 14 3.97 2.31 5.47
CA LEU A 14 4.02 1.56 4.22
C LEU A 14 2.61 1.47 3.64
N ALA A 15 2.48 1.65 2.33
CA ALA A 15 1.23 1.42 1.63
C ALA A 15 1.48 0.66 0.33
N VAL A 16 0.50 -0.13 -0.10
CA VAL A 16 0.49 -0.83 -1.37
C VAL A 16 -0.86 -0.71 -2.02
N GLU A 17 -0.86 -0.64 -3.34
CA GLU A 17 -2.05 -0.65 -4.16
C GLU A 17 -1.86 -1.50 -5.40
N TRP A 18 -2.87 -2.31 -5.70
CA TRP A 18 -3.03 -3.03 -6.95
C TRP A 18 -3.80 -2.15 -7.94
N LEU A 19 -3.18 -1.89 -9.10
CA LEU A 19 -3.82 -1.20 -10.21
C LEU A 19 -4.32 -2.22 -11.23
N PRO A 20 -5.65 -2.38 -11.40
CA PRO A 20 -6.20 -3.27 -12.42
C PRO A 20 -5.94 -2.72 -13.83
N GLU A 21 -6.05 -3.57 -14.84
CA GLU A 21 -6.16 -3.13 -16.23
C GLU A 21 -7.32 -2.13 -16.36
N GLN A 22 -7.04 -0.94 -16.90
CA GLN A 22 -8.09 0.03 -17.17
C GLN A 22 -8.51 -0.11 -18.64
N ARG A 23 -9.65 -0.76 -18.87
CA ARG A 23 -10.28 -0.86 -20.19
C ARG A 23 -10.92 0.47 -20.58
N GLY A 24 -10.10 1.45 -20.93
CA GLY A 24 -10.56 2.76 -21.36
C GLY A 24 -9.60 3.39 -22.37
N ASN A 25 -10.15 4.05 -23.39
CA ASN A 25 -9.36 4.89 -24.30
C ASN A 25 -8.61 5.95 -23.47
N TYR A 26 -7.33 6.14 -23.77
CA TYR A 26 -6.45 7.09 -23.08
C TYR A 26 -7.09 8.50 -22.97
N GLY A 27 -7.69 8.77 -21.82
CA GLY A 27 -8.27 10.07 -21.45
C GLY A 27 -8.29 10.31 -19.94
N GLY A 28 -8.10 9.25 -19.12
CA GLY A 28 -8.10 9.30 -17.65
C GLY A 28 -6.73 9.37 -16.97
N GLY A 29 -5.64 9.50 -17.74
CA GLY A 29 -4.30 9.87 -17.21
C GLY A 29 -3.41 8.74 -16.67
N THR A 30 -3.85 7.48 -16.61
CA THR A 30 -2.97 6.36 -16.19
C THR A 30 -2.38 5.64 -17.41
N HIS A 31 -1.06 5.73 -17.58
CA HIS A 31 -0.33 5.08 -18.67
C HIS A 31 -0.41 3.54 -18.55
N PRO A 32 -0.83 2.76 -19.56
CA PRO A 32 -0.86 1.29 -19.62
C PRO A 32 0.34 0.51 -19.08
N LYS A 33 1.54 1.10 -19.04
CA LYS A 33 2.67 0.50 -18.31
C LYS A 33 2.43 0.36 -16.79
N LEU A 34 1.42 1.05 -16.26
CA LEU A 34 0.99 1.01 -14.87
C LEU A 34 -0.26 0.14 -14.67
N TRP A 35 -0.74 -0.55 -15.72
CA TRP A 35 -1.80 -1.55 -15.56
C TRP A 35 -1.21 -2.83 -15.01
N GLU A 36 -2.05 -3.56 -14.26
CA GLU A 36 -1.69 -4.84 -13.62
C GLU A 36 -0.41 -4.76 -12.79
N THR A 37 -0.19 -3.62 -12.13
CA THR A 37 1.02 -3.34 -11.36
C THR A 37 0.72 -3.11 -9.90
N PHE A 38 1.76 -3.26 -9.10
CA PHE A 38 1.77 -2.89 -7.69
C PHE A 38 2.45 -1.54 -7.53
N MET A 39 1.73 -0.59 -6.95
CA MET A 39 2.33 0.64 -6.45
C MET A 39 2.61 0.49 -4.97
N ILE A 40 3.85 0.75 -4.55
CA ILE A 40 4.28 0.66 -3.16
C ILE A 40 4.84 2.02 -2.74
N TRP A 41 4.42 2.50 -1.58
CA TRP A 41 4.86 3.77 -1.01
C TRP A 41 5.38 3.59 0.40
N VAL A 42 6.41 4.36 0.74
CA VAL A 42 6.99 4.44 2.09
C VAL A 42 6.95 5.90 2.50
N SER A 43 6.24 6.21 3.58
CA SER A 43 6.13 7.60 4.03
C SER A 43 7.38 8.03 4.80
N PRO A 44 7.76 9.32 4.72
CA PRO A 44 8.80 9.86 5.57
C PRO A 44 8.34 9.87 7.03
N LEU A 45 9.20 9.40 7.93
CA LEU A 45 8.93 9.39 9.37
C LEU A 45 9.76 10.44 10.12
N PRO A 46 9.21 11.06 11.18
CA PRO A 46 9.96 11.93 12.08
C PRO A 46 11.23 11.23 12.61
N SER A 47 12.31 11.98 12.73
CA SER A 47 13.64 11.45 13.04
C SER A 47 13.67 10.57 14.29
N ALA A 48 12.96 10.98 15.35
CA ALA A 48 12.85 10.28 16.62
C ALA A 48 12.21 8.88 16.51
N ARG A 49 11.34 8.65 15.52
CA ARG A 49 10.59 7.40 15.36
C ARG A 49 11.23 6.44 14.36
N ARG A 50 12.23 6.88 13.58
CA ARG A 50 12.82 6.10 12.47
C ARG A 50 13.44 4.77 12.92
N ALA A 51 14.09 4.72 14.09
CA ALA A 51 14.76 3.51 14.55
C ALA A 51 13.76 2.39 14.87
N ALA A 52 12.78 2.68 15.75
CA ALA A 52 11.71 1.75 16.11
C ALA A 52 10.87 1.36 14.89
N ALA A 53 10.46 2.34 14.08
CA ALA A 53 9.66 2.07 12.90
C ALA A 53 10.41 1.26 11.82
N ARG A 54 11.74 1.38 11.71
CA ARG A 54 12.53 0.56 10.78
C ARG A 54 12.57 -0.90 11.20
N GLN A 55 12.62 -1.17 12.51
CA GLN A 55 12.54 -2.52 13.03
C GLN A 55 11.16 -3.13 12.73
N ALA A 56 10.10 -2.39 13.06
CA ALA A 56 8.71 -2.77 12.80
C ALA A 56 8.44 -2.99 11.29
N LEU A 57 8.96 -2.10 10.43
CA LEU A 57 8.90 -2.23 8.97
C LEU A 57 9.51 -3.55 8.49
N ARG A 58 10.68 -3.91 9.01
CA ARG A 58 11.42 -5.10 8.57
C ARG A 58 10.83 -6.39 9.13
N ALA A 59 10.42 -6.39 10.38
CA ALA A 59 9.95 -7.58 11.07
C ALA A 59 8.50 -7.93 10.70
N GLU A 60 7.65 -6.93 10.44
CA GLU A 60 6.21 -7.15 10.32
C GLU A 60 5.66 -6.67 8.98
N ALA A 61 5.85 -5.39 8.63
CA ALA A 61 5.16 -4.80 7.48
C ALA A 61 5.68 -5.33 6.13
N LEU A 62 7.01 -5.50 5.96
CA LEU A 62 7.58 -6.04 4.72
C LEU A 62 7.21 -7.52 4.48
N PRO A 63 7.28 -8.42 5.47
CA PRO A 63 6.75 -9.78 5.31
C PRO A 63 5.25 -9.79 4.99
N ALA A 64 4.45 -8.96 5.66
CA ALA A 64 3.01 -8.85 5.38
C ALA A 64 2.72 -8.34 3.96
N LEU A 65 3.50 -7.37 3.48
CA LEU A 65 3.45 -6.88 2.10
C LEU A 65 3.80 -7.99 1.11
N ALA A 66 4.88 -8.74 1.35
CA ALA A 66 5.29 -9.83 0.48
C ALA A 66 4.19 -10.91 0.38
N ALA A 67 3.56 -11.27 1.51
CA ALA A 67 2.44 -12.19 1.54
C ALA A 67 1.23 -11.64 0.77
N TRP A 68 0.91 -10.36 0.92
CA TRP A 68 -0.19 -9.72 0.19
C TRP A 68 0.05 -9.70 -1.32
N ILE A 69 1.26 -9.36 -1.77
CA ILE A 69 1.65 -9.40 -3.19
C ILE A 69 1.58 -10.83 -3.72
N ALA A 70 2.07 -11.82 -2.97
CA ALA A 70 2.01 -13.22 -3.37
C ALA A 70 0.56 -13.71 -3.54
N ALA A 71 -0.32 -13.33 -2.61
CA ALA A 71 -1.74 -13.63 -2.72
C ALA A 71 -2.39 -12.93 -3.92
N ALA A 72 -2.12 -11.64 -4.12
CA ALA A 72 -2.63 -10.86 -5.24
C ALA A 72 -2.21 -11.42 -6.61
N ARG A 73 -0.96 -11.88 -6.74
CA ARG A 73 -0.47 -12.53 -7.99
C ARG A 73 -1.22 -13.82 -8.32
N ASN A 74 -1.63 -14.57 -7.30
CA ASN A 74 -2.40 -15.80 -7.44
C ASN A 74 -3.91 -15.59 -7.37
N ALA A 75 -4.38 -14.34 -7.27
CA ALA A 75 -5.79 -14.04 -7.09
C ALA A 75 -6.60 -14.31 -8.36
N PRO A 76 -7.89 -14.67 -8.24
CA PRO A 76 -8.77 -14.88 -9.39
C PRO A 76 -8.96 -13.59 -10.19
N GLU A 77 -9.36 -13.72 -11.46
CA GLU A 77 -9.57 -12.58 -12.37
C GLU A 77 -10.51 -11.52 -11.79
N GLY A 78 -11.59 -11.94 -11.13
CA GLY A 78 -12.53 -11.02 -10.48
C GLY A 78 -11.89 -10.16 -9.38
N TRP A 79 -10.87 -10.66 -8.68
CA TRP A 79 -10.08 -9.85 -7.78
C TRP A 79 -9.20 -8.88 -8.56
N ARG A 80 -8.47 -9.37 -9.57
CA ARG A 80 -7.55 -8.55 -10.39
C ARG A 80 -8.24 -7.44 -11.18
N ALA A 81 -9.53 -7.54 -11.44
CA ALA A 81 -10.32 -6.52 -12.12
C ALA A 81 -10.65 -5.30 -11.25
N ALA A 82 -10.56 -5.42 -9.92
CA ALA A 82 -10.82 -4.33 -8.98
C ALA A 82 -9.52 -3.75 -8.43
N ARG A 83 -9.55 -2.47 -8.05
CA ARG A 83 -8.45 -1.82 -7.31
C ARG A 83 -8.49 -2.27 -5.86
N HIS A 84 -7.33 -2.58 -5.29
CA HIS A 84 -7.19 -2.96 -3.87
C HIS A 84 -6.02 -2.22 -3.26
N SER A 85 -6.18 -1.77 -2.03
CA SER A 85 -5.16 -1.02 -1.30
C SER A 85 -5.05 -1.56 0.12
N ARG A 86 -3.83 -1.51 0.64
CA ARG A 86 -3.50 -1.87 2.02
C ARG A 86 -2.43 -0.94 2.53
N SER A 87 -2.58 -0.45 3.75
CA SER A 87 -1.56 0.34 4.42
C SER A 87 -1.22 -0.23 5.79
N TRP A 88 -0.02 0.09 6.24
CA TRP A 88 0.49 -0.26 7.55
C TRP A 88 0.90 1.02 8.26
N GLN A 89 0.38 1.19 9.46
CA GLN A 89 0.71 2.30 10.34
C GLN A 89 1.58 1.81 11.49
N VAL A 90 2.43 2.68 12.01
CA VAL A 90 3.20 2.41 13.23
C VAL A 90 2.60 3.22 14.37
N GLY A 91 2.15 2.51 15.40
CA GLY A 91 1.67 3.11 16.64
C GLY A 91 2.79 3.77 17.44
N ASP A 92 2.42 4.59 18.42
CA ASP A 92 3.39 5.28 19.29
C ASP A 92 4.24 4.29 20.13
N ASP A 93 3.74 3.08 20.34
CA ASP A 93 4.42 1.96 21.01
C ASP A 93 5.33 1.14 20.06
N GLY A 94 5.38 1.50 18.78
CA GLY A 94 6.15 0.79 17.76
C GLY A 94 5.43 -0.42 17.15
N SER A 95 4.18 -0.70 17.54
CA SER A 95 3.36 -1.76 16.95
C SER A 95 2.94 -1.42 15.52
N VAL A 96 2.82 -2.44 14.64
CA VAL A 96 2.33 -2.25 13.28
C VAL A 96 0.85 -2.61 13.20
N THR A 97 0.01 -1.65 12.80
CA THR A 97 -1.41 -1.92 12.51
C THR A 97 -1.63 -1.96 11.00
N CYS A 98 -2.27 -3.04 10.52
CA CYS A 98 -2.70 -3.14 9.14
C CYS A 98 -4.07 -2.49 8.95
N LEU A 99 -4.18 -1.57 8.00
CA LEU A 99 -5.43 -0.98 7.55
C LEU A 99 -5.72 -1.47 6.13
N ASP A 100 -6.92 -2.01 5.93
CA ASP A 100 -7.40 -2.44 4.62
C ASP A 100 -8.53 -1.51 4.17
N ASP A 101 -8.56 -1.15 2.88
CA ASP A 101 -9.53 -0.20 2.32
C ASP A 101 -10.95 -0.79 2.18
N ARG A 102 -11.21 -1.97 2.77
CA ARG A 102 -12.51 -2.64 2.83
C ARG A 102 -13.22 -2.50 4.19
N CYS A 103 -13.06 -1.36 4.87
CA CYS A 103 -13.92 -0.94 5.98
C CYS A 103 -14.73 0.32 5.66
N ARG A 104 -15.27 0.42 4.45
CA ARG A 104 -16.36 1.35 4.15
C ARG A 104 -17.40 0.75 3.21
#